data_AF-A0A831XWU8-F1
#
_entry.id   AF-A0A831XWU8-F1
#
_cell.length_a   1.000
_cell.length_b   1.000
_cell.length_c   1.000
_cell.angle_alpha   90.00
_cell.angle_beta   90.00
_cell.angle_gamma   90.00
#
_symmetry.space_group_name_H-M   'P 1'
#
loop_
_entity.id
_entity.type
_entity.pdbx_description
1 polymer ?
#
loop_
_entity_poly.entity_id
_entity_poly.type
_entity_poly.pdbx_seq_one_letter_code
_entity_poly.pdbx_strand_id
1 'polypeptide(L)' 'MKENLPEIEAEIIAGEQKSEFAILINDTQVFSRLEERRFPELDDVLELCSKERA' A
#
# COMPACT_ATOMS: atom_id res chain seq x y z
N MET A 1 4.51 23.51 -7.77
CA MET A 1 3.59 22.80 -8.69
C MET A 1 2.73 21.91 -7.82
N LYS A 2 1.41 22.11 -7.79
CA LYS A 2 0.49 21.16 -7.14
C LYS A 2 0.20 20.12 -8.21
N GLU A 3 0.87 18.99 -8.14
CA GLU A 3 0.48 17.84 -8.94
C GLU A 3 -0.94 17.47 -8.50
N ASN A 4 -1.87 17.43 -9.46
CA ASN A 4 -3.22 16.93 -9.24
C ASN A 4 -3.13 15.41 -9.04
N LEU A 5 -2.65 15.00 -7.86
CA LEU A 5 -2.75 13.62 -7.44
C LEU A 5 -4.25 13.29 -7.37
N PRO A 6 -4.69 12.20 -8.03
CA PRO A 6 -6.09 11.81 -7.99
C PRO A 6 -6.49 11.61 -6.53
N GLU A 7 -7.70 12.08 -6.19
CA GLU A 7 -8.27 11.83 -4.87
C GLU A 7 -8.37 10.31 -4.68
N ILE A 8 -7.66 9.80 -3.68
CA ILE A 8 -7.72 8.40 -3.28
C ILE A 8 -8.33 8.33 -1.89
N GLU A 9 -9.24 7.39 -1.71
CA GLU A 9 -9.73 7.02 -0.39
C GLU A 9 -8.77 5.98 0.17
N ALA A 10 -8.15 6.28 1.32
CA ALA A 10 -7.28 5.38 2.04
C ALA A 10 -7.86 5.15 3.43
N GLU A 11 -8.05 3.90 3.80
CA GLU A 11 -8.49 3.49 5.13
C GLU A 11 -7.35 2.76 5.87
N ILE A 12 -7.27 2.95 7.19
CA ILE A 12 -6.33 2.23 8.04
C ILE A 12 -7.15 1.24 8.88
N ILE A 13 -6.87 -0.04 8.68
CA ILE A 13 -7.51 -1.15 9.39
C ILE A 13 -6.47 -1.78 10.32
N ALA A 14 -6.89 -2.12 11.54
CA ALA A 14 -6.02 -2.86 12.46
C ALA A 14 -5.90 -4.31 11.98
N GLY A 15 -4.68 -4.75 11.63
CA GLY A 15 -4.40 -6.13 11.26
C GLY A 15 -4.66 -7.11 12.41
N GLU A 16 -5.10 -8.31 12.07
CA GLU A 16 -5.41 -9.37 13.06
C GLU A 16 -4.14 -9.88 13.75
N GLN A 17 -2.99 -9.84 13.05
CA GLN A 17 -1.72 -10.33 13.56
C GLN A 17 -0.82 -9.21 14.11
N LYS A 18 -0.09 -9.51 15.18
CA LYS A 18 0.95 -8.60 15.69
C LYS A 18 2.05 -8.37 14.65
N SER A 19 2.43 -7.10 14.49
CA SER A 19 3.45 -6.64 13.53
C SER A 19 3.05 -6.72 12.07
N GLU A 20 1.78 -6.99 11.78
CA GLU A 20 1.24 -6.97 10.43
C GLU A 20 1.28 -5.55 9.85
N PHE A 21 1.76 -5.47 8.63
CA PHE A 21 1.68 -4.27 7.81
C PHE A 21 1.48 -4.75 6.37
N ALA A 22 0.26 -4.60 5.88
CA ALA A 22 -0.13 -4.98 4.54
C ALA A 22 -0.70 -3.76 3.82
N ILE A 23 -0.45 -3.67 2.52
CA ILE A 23 -1.06 -2.67 1.65
C ILE A 23 -2.01 -3.40 0.73
N LEU A 24 -3.26 -2.95 0.71
CA LEU A 24 -4.30 -3.47 -0.15
C LEU A 24 -4.74 -2.37 -1.13
N ILE A 25 -4.88 -2.74 -2.40
CA ILE A 25 -5.41 -1.86 -3.44
C ILE A 25 -6.61 -2.59 -4.05
N ASN A 26 -7.79 -1.96 -4.00
CA ASN A 26 -9.05 -2.59 -4.44
C ASN A 26 -9.24 -3.99 -3.82
N ASP A 27 -9.06 -4.10 -2.49
CA ASP A 27 -9.12 -5.34 -1.71
C ASP A 27 -8.07 -6.42 -2.08
N THR A 28 -7.16 -6.13 -2.99
CA THR A 28 -6.07 -7.05 -3.36
C THR A 28 -4.81 -6.71 -2.57
N GLN A 29 -4.27 -7.68 -1.83
CA GLN A 29 -3.02 -7.50 -1.11
C GLN A 29 -1.85 -7.40 -2.10
N VAL A 30 -1.22 -6.23 -2.14
CA VAL A 30 -0.06 -5.95 -3.01
C VAL A 30 1.26 -5.96 -2.26
N PHE A 31 1.22 -5.86 -0.93
CA PHE A 31 2.40 -5.86 -0.08
C PHE A 31 2.09 -6.49 1.27
N SER A 32 3.06 -7.23 1.81
CA SER A 32 3.03 -7.75 3.19
C SER A 32 4.41 -7.68 3.80
N ARG A 33 4.53 -6.96 4.91
CA ARG A 33 5.76 -6.93 5.72
C ARG A 33 6.12 -8.30 6.28
N LEU A 34 5.15 -9.17 6.53
CA LEU A 34 5.42 -10.50 7.07
C LEU A 34 6.15 -11.38 6.05
N GLU A 35 5.82 -11.20 4.77
CA GLU A 35 6.44 -11.90 3.64
C GLU A 35 7.78 -11.25 3.25
N GLU A 36 7.79 -9.93 3.04
CA GLU A 36 8.96 -9.19 2.58
C GLU A 36 10.00 -8.95 3.70
N ARG A 37 9.59 -9.08 4.97
CA ARG A 37 10.40 -8.82 6.17
C ARG A 37 11.01 -7.41 6.23
N ARG A 38 10.42 -6.45 5.52
CA ARG A 38 10.79 -5.04 5.50
C ARG A 38 9.56 -4.15 5.51
N PHE A 39 9.76 -2.88 5.81
CA PHE A 39 8.76 -1.86 5.50
C PHE A 39 9.00 -1.34 4.07
N PRO A 40 7.93 -0.99 3.34
CA PRO A 40 8.08 -0.36 2.04
C PRO A 40 8.53 1.09 2.22
N GLU A 41 9.31 1.58 1.27
CA GLU A 41 9.60 3.01 1.15
C GLU A 41 8.49 3.72 0.36
N LEU A 42 8.50 5.05 0.35
CA LEU A 42 7.50 5.82 -0.40
C LEU A 42 7.48 5.44 -1.89
N ASP A 43 8.65 5.27 -2.49
CA ASP A 43 8.78 4.90 -3.90
C ASP A 43 8.22 3.50 -4.18
N ASP A 44 8.40 2.53 -3.27
CA ASP A 44 7.79 1.20 -3.38
C ASP A 44 6.25 1.31 -3.43
N VAL A 45 5.66 2.10 -2.52
CA VAL A 45 4.20 2.27 -2.45
C VAL A 45 3.66 2.92 -3.72
N LEU A 46 4.34 3.94 -4.24
CA LEU A 46 3.95 4.60 -5.48
C LEU A 46 4.01 3.64 -6.68
N GLU A 47 5.05 2.81 -6.76
CA GLU A 47 5.18 1.80 -7.81
C GLU A 47 4.06 0.76 -7.73
N LEU A 48 3.76 0.25 -6.54
CA LEU A 48 2.67 -0.71 -6.30
C LEU A 48 1.31 -0.12 -6.74
N CYS A 49 1.03 1.13 -6.38
CA CYS A 49 -0.17 1.85 -6.80
C CYS A 49 -0.27 2.07 -8.31
N SER A 50 0.88 2.24 -8.99
CA SER A 50 0.91 2.41 -10.45
C SER A 50 0.61 1.10 -11.21
N LYS A 51 1.05 -0.05 -10.67
CA LYS A 51 0.90 -1.36 -11.31
C LYS A 51 -0.54 -1.87 -11.30
N GLU A 52 -1.26 -1.71 -10.19
CA GLU A 52 -2.65 -2.17 -10.06
C GLU A 52 -3.68 -1.28 -10.77
N ARG A 53 -3.24 -0.14 -11.34
CA ARG A 53 -4.11 0.79 -12.08
C ARG A 53 -4.17 0.50 -13.59
N ALA A 54 -3.41 -0.49 -14.07
CA ALA A 54 -3.36 -0.95 -15.46
C ALA A 54 -4.36 -2.08 -15.71
#